data_AF-A0A504TZW3-F1
#
_entry.id   AF-A0A504TZW3-F1
#
_cell.length_a   1.000
_cell.length_b   1.000
_cell.length_c   1.000
_cell.angle_alpha   90.00
_cell.angle_beta   90.00
_cell.angle_gamma   90.00
#
_symmetry.space_group_name_H-M   'P 1'
#
loop_
_entity.id
_entity.type
_entity.pdbx_description
1 polymer ?
#
loop_
_entity_poly.entity_id
_entity_poly.type
_entity_poly.pdbx_seq_one_letter_code
_entity_poly.pdbx_strand_id
1 'polypeptide(L)'
;MQSLPALLRAARFLLGYNQSHVETSCKLTGRFLITLENGTRQRLPSAALTVKAFYEVHGVEFLDPTDGYGAGIRWKSPDKADAFGGQAFRAARGLADLSQEKLAEQAQIGRKFIALLERGELKSINLDTLKKLELCLNGLNVEITKGNSSHGAGTRWINNLFG
;
A
#
# COMPACT_ATOMS: atom_id res chain seq x y z
N MET A 1 11.17 -6.43 -10.29
CA MET A 1 12.11 -5.66 -9.43
C MET A 1 11.29 -5.00 -8.33
N GLN A 2 11.36 -5.52 -7.11
CA GLN A 2 10.73 -4.89 -5.95
C GLN A 2 11.40 -3.54 -5.74
N SER A 3 10.69 -2.44 -5.99
CA SER A 3 11.31 -1.13 -6.12
C SER A 3 10.82 -0.18 -5.03
N LEU A 4 11.75 0.61 -4.48
CA LEU A 4 11.43 1.66 -3.52
C LEU A 4 10.28 2.59 -3.99
N PRO A 5 10.18 3.00 -5.27
CA PRO A 5 9.02 3.72 -5.80
C PRO A 5 7.65 3.13 -5.43
N ALA A 6 7.48 1.82 -5.61
CA ALA A 6 6.22 1.14 -5.32
C ALA A 6 5.95 1.12 -3.80
N LEU A 7 7.00 0.92 -2.99
CA LEU A 7 6.89 0.96 -1.53
C LEU A 7 6.54 2.37 -1.01
N LEU A 8 7.11 3.42 -1.61
CA LEU A 8 6.75 4.81 -1.28
C LEU A 8 5.29 5.10 -1.61
N ARG A 9 4.82 4.64 -2.78
CA ARG A 9 3.39 4.75 -3.14
C ARG A 9 2.52 4.01 -2.14
N ALA A 10 2.86 2.77 -1.80
CA ALA A 10 2.13 1.97 -0.82
C ALA A 10 2.08 2.65 0.55
N ALA A 11 3.20 3.21 1.03
CA ALA A 11 3.28 3.94 2.29
C ALA A 11 2.38 5.18 2.29
N ARG A 12 2.37 5.96 1.20
CA ARG A 12 1.45 7.10 1.04
C ARG A 12 -0.01 6.67 1.14
N PHE A 13 -0.33 5.53 0.52
CA PHE A 13 -1.67 4.97 0.52
C PHE A 13 -2.08 4.46 1.91
N LEU A 14 -1.16 3.83 2.64
CA LEU A 14 -1.36 3.40 4.03
C LEU A 14 -1.70 4.60 4.93
N LEU A 15 -0.94 5.69 4.81
CA LEU A 15 -1.16 6.95 5.53
C LEU A 15 -2.43 7.71 5.10
N GLY A 16 -3.07 7.27 4.03
CA GLY A 16 -4.23 7.93 3.47
C GLY A 16 -3.96 9.25 2.73
N TYR A 17 -2.69 9.62 2.56
CA TYR A 17 -2.29 10.91 1.98
C TYR A 17 -2.47 10.98 0.46
N ASN A 18 -2.76 12.19 -0.02
CA ASN A 18 -2.64 12.54 -1.44
C ASN A 18 -1.21 13.00 -1.77
N GLN A 19 -0.89 13.13 -3.06
CA GLN A 19 0.47 13.49 -3.50
C GLN A 19 0.84 14.92 -3.08
N SER A 20 -0.07 15.88 -3.23
CA SER A 20 0.18 17.30 -2.91
C SER A 20 0.52 17.53 -1.44
N HIS A 21 -0.11 16.75 -0.53
CA HIS A 21 0.22 16.79 0.90
C HIS A 21 1.68 16.41 1.15
N VAL A 22 2.13 15.29 0.58
CA VAL A 22 3.51 14.81 0.74
C VAL A 22 4.50 15.77 0.09
N GLU A 23 4.19 16.30 -1.10
CA GLU A 23 5.05 17.25 -1.79
C GLU A 23 5.26 18.52 -0.97
N THR A 24 4.18 19.05 -0.39
CA THR A 24 4.25 20.20 0.51
C THR A 24 5.11 19.89 1.74
N SER A 25 4.85 18.77 2.41
CA SER A 25 5.57 18.36 3.63
C SER A 25 7.06 18.09 3.37
N CYS A 26 7.41 17.53 2.21
CA CYS A 26 8.78 17.21 1.83
C CYS A 26 9.48 18.34 1.02
N LYS A 27 8.81 19.47 0.79
CA LYS A 27 9.30 20.59 -0.03
C LYS A 27 9.73 20.14 -1.45
N LEU A 28 8.93 19.29 -2.08
CA LEU A 28 9.14 18.75 -3.42
C LEU A 28 8.29 19.51 -4.44
N THR A 29 8.70 19.52 -5.71
CA THR A 29 7.86 20.08 -6.78
C THR A 29 6.69 19.15 -7.11
N GLY A 30 5.55 19.71 -7.53
CA GLY A 30 4.27 19.00 -7.72
C GLY A 30 4.26 17.83 -8.72
N ARG A 31 5.32 17.66 -9.51
CA ARG A 31 5.47 16.57 -10.49
C ARG A 31 6.51 15.55 -10.06
N PHE A 32 7.26 15.87 -9.00
CA PHE A 32 8.38 15.07 -8.56
C PHE A 32 7.91 13.75 -7.95
N LEU A 33 6.89 13.80 -7.08
CA LEU A 33 6.41 12.62 -6.37
C LEU A 33 5.73 11.63 -7.32
N ILE A 34 4.93 12.12 -8.28
CA ILE A 34 4.34 11.29 -9.33
C ILE A 34 5.44 10.53 -10.09
N THR A 35 6.47 11.25 -10.54
CA THR A 35 7.57 10.66 -11.30
C THR A 35 8.38 9.68 -10.45
N LEU A 36 8.54 9.98 -9.16
CA LEU A 36 9.23 9.12 -8.21
C LEU A 36 8.47 7.82 -7.98
N GLU A 37 7.17 7.89 -7.67
CA GLU A 37 6.32 6.73 -7.39
C GLU A 37 6.12 5.84 -8.61
N ASN A 38 6.06 6.42 -9.81
CA ASN A 38 5.97 5.66 -11.06
C ASN A 38 7.28 4.95 -11.45
N GLY A 39 8.39 5.23 -10.74
CA GLY A 39 9.68 4.60 -11.03
C GLY A 39 10.23 4.92 -12.42
N THR A 40 9.78 6.00 -13.05
CA THR A 40 10.18 6.36 -14.43
C THR A 40 11.58 6.98 -14.52
N ARG A 41 12.26 7.17 -13.38
CA ARG A 41 13.64 7.66 -13.31
C ARG A 41 14.63 6.50 -13.34
N GLN A 42 15.65 6.60 -14.18
CA GLN A 42 16.74 5.62 -14.25
C GLN A 42 17.57 5.54 -12.95
N ARG A 43 17.69 6.65 -12.20
CA ARG A 43 18.40 6.69 -10.92
C ARG A 43 17.46 7.19 -9.84
N LEU A 44 17.50 6.53 -8.68
CA LEU A 44 16.76 6.97 -7.51
C LEU A 44 17.36 8.26 -6.95
N PRO A 45 16.59 9.36 -6.92
CA PRO A 45 17.07 10.62 -6.36
C PRO A 45 17.17 10.52 -4.84
N SER A 46 18.07 11.30 -4.23
CA SER A 46 18.20 11.40 -2.75
C SER A 46 16.90 11.76 -2.05
N ALA A 47 16.05 12.55 -2.70
CA ALA A 47 14.71 12.89 -2.22
C ALA A 47 13.79 11.66 -2.01
N ALA A 48 14.06 10.51 -2.63
CA ALA A 48 13.36 9.27 -2.31
C ALA A 48 13.58 8.83 -0.85
N LEU A 49 14.79 9.04 -0.32
CA LEU A 49 15.11 8.76 1.08
C LEU A 49 14.43 9.79 2.00
N THR A 50 14.33 11.05 1.58
CA THR A 50 13.56 12.07 2.32
C THR A 50 12.09 11.68 2.45
N VAL A 51 11.47 11.21 1.37
CA VAL A 51 10.07 10.75 1.38
C VAL A 51 9.92 9.49 2.24
N LYS A 52 10.85 8.53 2.15
CA LYS A 52 10.87 7.33 3.02
C LYS A 52 10.92 7.73 4.49
N ALA A 53 11.87 8.58 4.86
CA ALA A 53 12.04 9.04 6.24
C ALA A 53 10.81 9.81 6.73
N PHE A 54 10.19 10.63 5.87
CA PHE A 54 8.92 11.30 6.19
C PHE A 54 7.83 10.28 6.55
N TYR A 55 7.62 9.24 5.75
CA TYR A 55 6.63 8.20 6.07
C TYR A 55 7.00 7.43 7.34
N GLU A 56 8.28 7.17 7.57
CA GLU A 56 8.76 6.49 8.77
C GLU A 56 8.48 7.29 10.05
N VAL A 57 8.62 8.61 10.01
CA VAL A 57 8.26 9.50 11.12
C VAL A 57 6.75 9.49 11.37
N HIS A 58 5.94 9.28 10.33
CA HIS A 58 4.47 9.20 10.43
C HIS A 58 3.95 7.79 10.77
N GLY A 59 4.83 6.89 11.22
CA GLY A 59 4.43 5.59 11.75
C GLY A 59 4.48 4.43 10.74
N VAL A 60 4.97 4.64 9.52
CA VAL A 60 5.17 3.55 8.56
C VAL A 60 6.51 2.84 8.82
N GLU A 61 6.52 1.52 8.77
CA GLU A 61 7.72 0.69 8.77
C GLU A 61 7.92 0.12 7.36
N PHE A 62 9.13 0.23 6.82
CA PHE A 62 9.52 -0.44 5.57
C PHE A 62 10.16 -1.77 5.92
N LEU A 63 9.67 -2.82 5.29
CA LEU A 63 10.11 -4.20 5.51
C LEU A 63 11.04 -4.60 4.38
N ASP A 64 12.21 -5.13 4.74
CA ASP A 64 13.12 -5.74 3.78
C ASP A 64 12.58 -7.11 3.30
N PRO A 65 13.00 -7.58 2.12
CA PRO A 65 12.69 -8.94 1.67
C PRO A 65 13.21 -9.99 2.65
N THR A 66 12.44 -11.06 2.83
CA THR A 66 12.76 -12.22 3.67
C THR A 66 12.44 -13.51 2.91
N ASP A 67 12.79 -14.67 3.44
CA ASP A 67 12.43 -15.94 2.78
C ASP A 67 10.92 -16.05 2.54
N GLY A 68 10.54 -16.38 1.29
CA GLY A 68 9.15 -16.47 0.85
C GLY A 68 8.43 -15.14 0.61
N TYR A 69 9.01 -14.01 1.02
CA TYR A 69 8.34 -12.72 0.96
C TYR A 69 9.23 -11.59 0.45
N GLY A 70 8.69 -10.76 -0.42
CA GLY A 70 9.35 -9.52 -0.82
C GLY A 70 9.22 -8.39 0.19
N ALA A 71 9.78 -7.24 -0.20
CA ALA A 71 9.70 -6.00 0.54
C ALA A 71 8.25 -5.54 0.73
N GLY A 72 8.01 -4.75 1.78
CA GLY A 72 6.67 -4.28 2.12
C GLY A 72 6.67 -3.06 3.01
N ILE A 73 5.47 -2.66 3.42
CA ILE A 73 5.25 -1.58 4.38
C ILE A 73 4.14 -1.96 5.37
N ARG A 74 4.23 -1.51 6.62
CA ARG A 74 3.20 -1.71 7.65
C ARG A 74 3.21 -0.58 8.69
N TRP A 75 2.24 -0.58 9.59
CA TRP A 75 2.27 0.32 10.75
C TRP A 75 3.30 -0.14 11.80
N LYS A 76 4.12 0.81 12.30
CA LYS A 76 5.11 0.60 13.38
C LYS A 76 4.48 0.22 14.71
N SER A 77 3.28 0.71 14.97
CA SER A 77 2.51 0.41 16.18
C SER A 77 1.25 -0.37 15.82
N PRO A 78 0.73 -1.22 16.73
CA PRO A 78 -0.55 -1.86 16.53
C PRO A 78 -1.63 -0.78 16.44
N ASP A 79 -2.18 -0.58 15.24
CA ASP A 79 -3.19 0.44 15.02
C ASP A 79 -4.54 -0.01 15.60
N LYS A 80 -5.30 0.90 16.19
CA LYS A 80 -6.46 0.58 17.04
C LYS A 80 -7.82 0.63 16.32
N ALA A 81 -7.91 1.08 15.06
CA ALA A 81 -9.20 1.45 14.47
C ALA A 81 -9.39 1.14 12.98
N ASP A 82 -8.87 0.03 12.48
CA ASP A 82 -9.21 -0.47 11.14
C ASP A 82 -9.84 -1.86 11.21
N ALA A 83 -11.14 -1.91 11.50
CA ALA A 83 -11.88 -3.14 11.78
C ALA A 83 -11.78 -4.18 10.66
N PHE A 84 -11.56 -3.74 9.41
CA PHE A 84 -11.49 -4.61 8.23
C PHE A 84 -10.17 -4.51 7.47
N GLY A 85 -9.16 -3.81 8.01
CA GLY A 85 -7.86 -3.63 7.35
C GLY A 85 -7.91 -2.82 6.06
N GLY A 86 -8.89 -1.93 5.90
CA GLY A 86 -9.08 -1.13 4.70
C GLY A 86 -7.89 -0.28 4.28
N GLN A 87 -7.11 0.25 5.23
CA GLN A 87 -5.88 0.97 4.94
C GLN A 87 -4.79 0.05 4.38
N ALA A 88 -4.71 -1.18 4.86
CA ALA A 88 -3.80 -2.19 4.33
C ALA A 88 -4.20 -2.60 2.89
N PHE A 89 -5.51 -2.74 2.61
CA PHE A 89 -5.99 -2.95 1.23
C PHE A 89 -5.69 -1.77 0.32
N ARG A 90 -5.87 -0.53 0.81
CA ARG A 90 -5.49 0.68 0.09
C ARG A 90 -3.98 0.66 -0.23
N ALA A 91 -3.15 0.35 0.76
CA ALA A 91 -1.72 0.23 0.59
C ALA A 91 -1.34 -0.84 -0.44
N ALA A 92 -1.97 -2.01 -0.38
CA ALA A 92 -1.76 -3.11 -1.32
C ALA A 92 -2.09 -2.71 -2.75
N ARG A 93 -3.19 -1.99 -2.95
CA ARG A 93 -3.55 -1.41 -4.25
C ARG A 93 -2.50 -0.39 -4.72
N GLY A 94 -1.95 0.41 -3.82
CA GLY A 94 -0.83 1.31 -4.10
C GLY A 94 0.44 0.55 -4.52
N LEU A 95 0.72 -0.56 -3.85
CA LEU A 95 1.87 -1.43 -4.18
C LEU A 95 1.73 -2.04 -5.58
N ALA A 96 0.51 -2.48 -5.93
CA ALA A 96 0.16 -3.03 -7.24
C ALA A 96 0.00 -1.98 -8.37
N ASP A 97 0.11 -0.69 -8.05
CA ASP A 97 -0.13 0.43 -8.99
C ASP A 97 -1.50 0.43 -9.67
N LEU A 98 -2.55 0.10 -8.92
CA LEU A 98 -3.91 0.03 -9.47
C LEU A 98 -4.80 1.17 -9.01
N SER A 99 -5.71 1.59 -9.90
CA SER A 99 -6.86 2.40 -9.51
C SER A 99 -7.91 1.52 -8.82
N GLN A 100 -8.82 2.13 -8.05
CA GLN A 100 -9.96 1.39 -7.47
C GLN A 100 -10.82 0.74 -8.56
N GLU A 101 -10.96 1.40 -9.71
CA GLU A 101 -11.71 0.89 -10.85
C GLU A 101 -11.04 -0.38 -11.41
N LYS A 102 -9.72 -0.33 -11.64
CA LYS A 102 -9.00 -1.46 -12.21
C LYS A 102 -8.97 -2.66 -11.28
N LEU A 103 -8.80 -2.42 -9.98
CA LEU A 103 -8.84 -3.49 -8.98
C LEU A 103 -10.25 -4.09 -8.88
N ALA A 104 -11.30 -3.28 -8.94
CA ALA A 104 -12.68 -3.75 -8.93
C ALA A 104 -13.01 -4.63 -10.15
N GLU A 105 -12.59 -4.20 -11.35
CA GLU A 105 -12.73 -4.95 -12.59
C GLU A 105 -12.03 -6.32 -12.49
N GLN A 106 -10.75 -6.34 -12.07
CA GLN A 106 -9.97 -7.57 -11.95
C GLN A 106 -10.50 -8.52 -10.88
N ALA A 107 -10.93 -8.00 -9.73
CA ALA A 107 -11.49 -8.80 -8.65
C ALA A 107 -12.97 -9.20 -8.89
N GLN A 108 -13.60 -8.67 -9.95
CA GLN A 108 -15.03 -8.87 -10.24
C GLN A 108 -15.94 -8.49 -9.06
N ILE A 109 -15.68 -7.32 -8.47
CA ILE A 109 -16.45 -6.75 -7.36
C ILE A 109 -16.85 -5.30 -7.66
N GLY A 110 -17.81 -4.75 -6.91
CA GLY A 110 -18.20 -3.35 -7.10
C GLY A 110 -17.13 -2.38 -6.59
N ARG A 111 -16.73 -1.39 -7.41
CA ARG A 111 -15.81 -0.31 -6.99
C ARG A 111 -16.24 0.39 -5.69
N LYS A 112 -17.54 0.57 -5.46
CA LYS A 112 -18.08 1.17 -4.24
C LYS A 112 -17.67 0.40 -2.98
N PHE A 113 -17.57 -0.92 -3.04
CA PHE A 113 -17.10 -1.75 -1.93
C PHE A 113 -15.65 -1.38 -1.57
N ILE A 114 -14.75 -1.34 -2.57
CA ILE A 114 -13.34 -0.95 -2.37
C ILE A 114 -13.26 0.46 -1.78
N ALA A 115 -14.04 1.40 -2.32
CA ALA A 115 -14.02 2.78 -1.85
C ALA A 115 -14.46 2.93 -0.38
N LEU A 116 -15.47 2.17 0.06
CA LEU A 116 -15.93 2.17 1.45
C LEU A 116 -14.93 1.45 2.37
N LEU A 117 -14.38 0.33 1.91
CA LEU A 117 -13.36 -0.43 2.64
C LEU A 117 -12.14 0.46 2.93
N GLU A 118 -11.57 1.08 1.90
CA GLU A 118 -10.37 1.92 2.01
C GLU A 118 -10.56 3.20 2.84
N ARG A 119 -11.80 3.62 3.09
CA ARG A 119 -12.13 4.75 3.97
C ARG A 119 -12.53 4.33 5.39
N GLY A 120 -12.63 3.03 5.68
CA GLY A 120 -13.12 2.53 6.95
C GLY A 120 -14.61 2.80 7.18
N GLU A 121 -15.39 2.97 6.10
CA GLU A 121 -16.81 3.34 6.15
C GLU A 121 -17.76 2.12 6.08
N LEU A 122 -17.22 0.91 5.98
CA LEU A 122 -18.02 -0.31 6.01
C LEU A 122 -18.58 -0.54 7.41
N LYS A 123 -19.89 -0.75 7.50
CA LYS A 123 -20.57 -1.15 8.74
C LYS A 123 -20.57 -2.67 8.95
N SER A 124 -20.51 -3.41 7.85
CA SER A 124 -20.41 -4.87 7.81
C SER A 124 -19.66 -5.28 6.54
N ILE A 125 -19.12 -6.49 6.53
CA ILE A 125 -18.30 -7.00 5.43
C ILE A 125 -18.89 -8.28 4.84
N ASN A 126 -18.93 -8.35 3.51
CA ASN A 126 -19.16 -9.59 2.81
C ASN A 126 -17.79 -10.30 2.67
N LEU A 127 -17.64 -11.44 3.34
CA LEU A 127 -16.38 -12.18 3.37
C LEU A 127 -15.99 -12.75 2.00
N ASP A 128 -16.94 -13.13 1.15
CA ASP A 128 -16.65 -13.60 -0.20
C ASP A 128 -16.11 -12.46 -1.08
N THR A 129 -16.69 -11.26 -0.96
CA THR A 129 -16.21 -10.07 -1.67
C THR A 129 -14.80 -9.69 -1.20
N LEU A 130 -14.54 -9.74 0.11
CA LEU A 130 -13.21 -9.52 0.66
C LEU A 130 -12.22 -10.57 0.15
N LYS A 131 -12.65 -11.85 0.11
CA LYS A 131 -11.79 -12.94 -0.35
C LYS A 131 -11.41 -12.80 -1.82
N LYS A 132 -12.35 -12.38 -2.68
CA LYS A 132 -12.05 -12.06 -4.09
C LYS A 132 -10.99 -10.97 -4.22
N LEU A 133 -11.08 -9.94 -3.38
CA LEU A 133 -10.11 -8.85 -3.35
C LEU A 133 -8.71 -9.34 -2.92
N GLU A 134 -8.62 -10.14 -1.86
CA GLU A 134 -7.37 -10.77 -1.42
C GLU A 134 -6.76 -11.67 -2.50
N LEU A 135 -7.56 -12.55 -3.11
CA LEU A 135 -7.10 -13.45 -4.17
C LEU A 135 -6.59 -12.68 -5.40
N CYS A 136 -7.29 -11.60 -5.77
CA CYS A 136 -6.86 -10.73 -6.87
C CYS A 136 -5.49 -10.09 -6.57
N LEU A 137 -5.28 -9.55 -5.36
CA LEU A 137 -4.00 -8.97 -4.95
C LEU A 137 -2.89 -10.04 -4.89
N ASN A 138 -3.19 -11.22 -4.36
CA ASN A 138 -2.24 -12.33 -4.32
C ASN A 138 -1.81 -12.76 -5.73
N GLY A 139 -2.73 -12.77 -6.70
CA GLY A 139 -2.43 -13.02 -8.11
C GLY A 139 -1.53 -11.95 -8.74
N LEU A 140 -1.48 -10.74 -8.16
CA LEU A 140 -0.54 -9.67 -8.50
C LEU A 140 0.75 -9.71 -7.66
N ASN A 141 0.97 -10.81 -6.94
CA ASN A 141 2.08 -11.00 -6.00
C ASN A 141 2.09 -10.01 -4.83
N VAL A 142 0.92 -9.52 -4.40
CA VAL A 142 0.77 -8.60 -3.26
C VAL A 142 -0.10 -9.25 -2.18
N GLU A 143 0.39 -9.30 -0.94
CA GLU A 143 -0.36 -9.82 0.20
C GLU A 143 -0.62 -8.73 1.26
N ILE A 144 -1.72 -8.87 2.00
CA ILE A 144 -2.00 -8.11 3.22
C ILE A 144 -1.22 -8.70 4.39
N THR A 145 -0.39 -7.88 5.03
CA THR A 145 0.26 -8.25 6.29
C THR A 145 -0.67 -7.92 7.46
N LYS A 146 -1.06 -8.93 8.22
CA LYS A 146 -1.88 -8.72 9.42
C LYS A 146 -1.06 -8.08 10.54
N GLY A 147 -1.69 -7.19 11.30
CA GLY A 147 -1.11 -6.66 12.53
C GLY A 147 -0.99 -7.74 13.62
N ASN A 148 -0.13 -7.48 14.60
CA ASN A 148 0.06 -8.29 15.80
C ASN A 148 0.14 -7.37 17.03
N SER A 149 0.57 -7.90 18.18
CA SER A 149 0.66 -7.14 19.45
C SER A 149 1.67 -5.99 19.43
N SER A 150 2.62 -5.99 18.49
CA SER A 150 3.74 -5.04 18.41
C SER A 150 3.68 -4.12 17.20
N HIS A 151 3.02 -4.54 16.11
CA HIS A 151 2.98 -3.81 14.85
C HIS A 151 1.60 -3.91 14.21
N GLY A 152 1.17 -2.87 13.50
CA GLY A 152 -0.13 -2.86 12.84
C GLY A 152 -0.09 -3.50 11.45
N ALA A 153 -1.24 -3.48 10.78
CA ALA A 153 -1.40 -4.07 9.46
C ALA A 153 -0.60 -3.33 8.38
N GLY A 154 -0.42 -3.99 7.25
CA GLY A 154 0.35 -3.48 6.11
C GLY A 154 0.19 -4.34 4.87
N THR A 155 1.14 -4.24 3.96
CA THR A 155 1.18 -5.02 2.72
C THR A 155 2.61 -5.30 2.30
N ARG A 156 2.82 -6.40 1.60
CA ARG A 156 4.13 -6.75 1.05
C ARG A 156 4.03 -7.53 -0.24
N TRP A 157 5.11 -7.51 -1.02
CA TRP A 157 5.26 -8.44 -2.12
C TRP A 157 5.39 -9.87 -1.59
N ILE A 158 4.87 -10.84 -2.33
CA ILE A 158 5.10 -12.27 -2.12
C ILE A 158 5.83 -12.85 -3.32
N ASN A 159 6.71 -13.82 -3.07
CA ASN A 159 7.30 -14.59 -4.15
C ASN A 159 6.39 -15.79 -4.39
N ASN A 160 5.39 -15.66 -5.26
CA ASN A 160 4.68 -16.84 -5.73
C ASN A 160 5.67 -17.68 -6.54
N LEU A 161 6.24 -18.71 -5.91
CA LEU A 161 7.03 -19.75 -6.58
C LEU A 161 6.16 -20.66 -7.47
N PHE A 162 4.86 -20.38 -7.56
CA PHE A 162 3.88 -21.10 -8.36
C PHE A 162 3.16 -20.11 -9.27
N GLY A 163 3.77 -19.84 -10.42
CA GLY A 163 3.18 -19.16 -11.57
C GLY A 163 3.69 -19.83 -12.84
#